data_AF-L7WAS9-F1
#
_entry.id   AF-L7WAS9-F1
#
_cell.length_a   1.000
_cell.length_b   1.000
_cell.length_c   1.000
_cell.angle_alpha   90.00
_cell.angle_beta   90.00
_cell.angle_gamma   90.00
#
_symmetry.space_group_name_H-M   'P 1'
#
loop_
_entity.id
_entity.type
_entity.pdbx_description
1 polymer ?
#
loop_
_entity_poly.entity_id
_entity_poly.type
_entity_poly.pdbx_seq_one_letter_code
_entity_poly.pdbx_strand_id
1 'polypeptide(L)'
;MPDHVHVLLKMDSKVSLSDLMRFIKGKSSRFLSENYTFLDGFEWQRGYGAFSVSPKNVDKVIGYIKNQKQHHREDSTIEELEL
;
A
#
# COMPACT_ATOMS: atom_id res chain seq x y z
N MET A 1 2.15 2.93 -13.75
CA MET A 1 1.21 2.48 -12.70
C MET A 1 0.46 3.67 -12.11
N PRO A 2 -0.87 3.55 -12.02
CA PRO A 2 -1.66 4.18 -10.96
C PRO A 2 -2.62 3.20 -10.26
N ASP A 3 -2.36 1.89 -10.28
CA ASP A 3 -3.31 0.83 -9.91
C ASP A 3 -3.08 0.16 -8.54
N HIS A 4 -1.99 0.48 -7.84
CA HIS A 4 -1.68 -0.06 -6.52
C HIS A 4 -1.01 1.01 -5.61
N VAL A 5 -0.84 0.69 -4.31
CA VAL A 5 -0.30 1.62 -3.30
C VAL A 5 0.64 0.90 -2.34
N HIS A 6 1.79 1.50 -2.05
CA HIS A 6 2.73 1.05 -1.02
C HIS A 6 2.63 1.89 0.25
N VAL A 7 2.60 1.21 1.40
CA VAL A 7 2.52 1.85 2.71
C VAL A 7 3.50 1.19 3.67
N LEU A 8 4.34 2.01 4.31
CA LEU A 8 5.18 1.58 5.44
C LEU A 8 4.45 1.90 6.74
N LEU A 9 4.26 0.89 7.59
CA LEU A 9 3.48 0.99 8.83
C LEU A 9 4.31 0.57 10.03
N LYS A 10 4.15 1.30 11.14
CA LYS A 10 4.53 0.84 12.48
C LYS A 10 3.26 0.39 13.19
N MET A 11 3.18 -0.87 13.56
CA MET A 11 1.99 -1.49 14.14
C MET A 11 2.29 -2.08 15.51
N ASP A 12 1.32 -2.04 16.42
CA ASP A 12 1.38 -2.77 17.69
C ASP A 12 1.22 -4.27 17.44
N SER A 13 1.99 -5.11 18.14
CA SER A 13 1.98 -6.57 17.93
C SER A 13 0.65 -7.23 18.28
N LYS A 14 -0.24 -6.56 19.02
CA LYS A 14 -1.59 -7.04 19.34
C LYS A 14 -2.60 -6.79 18.21
N VAL A 15 -2.26 -5.94 17.25
CA VAL A 15 -3.15 -5.64 16.11
C VAL A 15 -2.87 -6.66 15.01
N SER A 16 -3.91 -7.37 14.57
CA SER A 16 -3.80 -8.25 13.41
C SER A 16 -3.63 -7.42 12.13
N LEU A 17 -2.63 -7.79 11.33
CA LEU A 17 -2.43 -7.20 10.00
C LEU A 17 -3.69 -7.35 9.12
N SER A 18 -4.39 -8.49 9.21
CA SER A 18 -5.60 -8.72 8.41
C SER A 18 -6.75 -7.81 8.82
N ASP A 19 -6.91 -7.52 10.11
CA ASP A 19 -7.92 -6.60 10.60
C ASP A 19 -7.58 -5.16 10.20
N LEU A 20 -6.30 -4.78 10.27
CA LEU A 20 -5.82 -3.47 9.81
C LEU A 20 -6.09 -3.30 8.31
N MET A 21 -5.75 -4.28 7.48
CA MET A 21 -5.99 -4.20 6.04
C MET A 21 -7.48 -4.20 5.70
N ARG A 22 -8.32 -4.97 6.41
CA ARG A 22 -9.78 -4.90 6.28
C ARG A 22 -10.28 -3.47 6.56
N PHE A 23 -9.77 -2.85 7.62
CA PHE A 23 -10.15 -1.48 8.00
C PHE A 23 -9.72 -0.45 6.96
N ILE A 24 -8.43 -0.46 6.56
CA ILE A 24 -7.88 0.49 5.58
C ILE A 24 -8.65 0.39 4.26
N LYS A 25 -8.78 -0.83 3.71
CA LYS A 25 -9.45 -1.05 2.42
C LYS A 25 -10.93 -0.70 2.49
N GLY A 26 -11.62 -1.11 3.55
CA GLY A 26 -13.06 -0.84 3.71
C GLY A 26 -13.36 0.65 3.92
N LYS A 27 -12.61 1.33 4.79
CA LYS A 27 -12.82 2.76 5.07
C LYS A 27 -12.46 3.65 3.90
N SER A 28 -11.36 3.35 3.21
CA SER A 28 -10.98 4.09 2.00
C SER A 28 -11.99 3.91 0.88
N SER A 29 -12.45 2.67 0.60
CA SER A 29 -13.45 2.43 -0.46
C SER A 29 -14.74 3.21 -0.18
N ARG A 30 -15.22 3.16 1.07
CA ARG A 30 -16.40 3.92 1.47
C ARG A 30 -16.20 5.42 1.35
N PHE A 31 -15.06 5.94 1.83
CA PHE A 31 -14.74 7.35 1.71
C PHE A 31 -14.69 7.80 0.26
N LEU A 32 -14.08 7.01 -0.62
CA LEU A 32 -14.00 7.30 -2.05
C LEU A 32 -15.39 7.29 -2.69
N SER A 33 -16.22 6.29 -2.42
CA SER A 33 -17.58 6.23 -2.95
C SER A 33 -18.47 7.39 -2.48
N GLU A 34 -18.27 7.86 -1.24
CA GLU A 34 -19.08 8.96 -0.67
C GLU A 34 -18.64 10.35 -1.16
N ASN A 35 -17.36 10.54 -1.49
CA ASN A 35 -16.79 11.86 -1.80
C ASN A 35 -16.44 12.07 -3.28
N TYR A 36 -16.32 10.99 -4.07
CA TYR A 36 -15.87 11.04 -5.46
C TYR A 36 -16.77 10.17 -6.34
N THR A 37 -17.85 10.75 -6.85
CA THR A 37 -18.84 10.06 -7.68
C THR A 37 -18.28 9.50 -8.99
N PHE A 38 -17.17 10.04 -9.51
CA PHE A 38 -16.49 9.48 -10.68
C PHE A 38 -15.67 8.21 -10.37
N LEU A 39 -15.50 7.87 -9.09
CA LEU A 39 -14.89 6.62 -8.60
C LEU A 39 -15.96 5.62 -8.15
N ASP A 40 -17.22 5.79 -8.59
CA ASP A 40 -18.26 4.79 -8.34
C ASP A 40 -17.83 3.43 -8.91
N GLY A 41 -17.92 2.39 -8.08
CA GLY A 41 -17.38 1.07 -8.39
C GLY A 41 -15.88 0.86 -8.11
N PHE A 42 -15.18 1.82 -7.50
CA PHE A 42 -13.82 1.58 -7.00
C PHE A 42 -13.81 0.40 -6.03
N GLU A 43 -12.93 -0.56 -6.30
CA GLU A 43 -12.67 -1.68 -5.41
C GLU A 43 -11.18 -1.94 -5.28
N TRP A 44 -10.76 -2.32 -4.09
CA TRP A 44 -9.44 -2.91 -3.92
C TRP A 44 -9.46 -4.36 -4.38
N GLN A 45 -8.35 -4.81 -4.97
CA GLN A 45 -8.10 -6.24 -5.17
C GLN A 45 -8.33 -7.03 -3.88
N ARG A 46 -8.78 -8.29 -3.95
CA ARG A 46 -9.13 -9.08 -2.75
C ARG A 46 -7.95 -9.24 -1.78
N GLY A 47 -6.75 -9.46 -2.30
CA GLY A 47 -5.52 -9.69 -1.53
C GLY A 47 -4.80 -8.42 -1.07
N TYR A 48 -3.63 -8.64 -0.47
CA TYR A 48 -2.60 -7.63 -0.22
C TYR A 48 -1.25 -8.34 0.00
N GLY A 49 -0.15 -7.71 -0.44
CA GLY A 49 1.21 -8.10 -0.08
C GLY A 49 1.63 -7.46 1.24
N ALA A 50 2.41 -8.19 2.05
CA ALA A 50 2.94 -7.64 3.30
C ALA A 50 4.29 -8.25 3.67
N PHE A 51 5.21 -7.38 4.08
CA PHE A 51 6.59 -7.74 4.39
C PHE A 51 7.05 -7.07 5.69
N SER A 52 7.73 -7.84 6.53
CA SER A 52 8.36 -7.30 7.74
C SER A 52 9.64 -6.54 7.36
N VAL A 53 9.76 -5.31 7.83
CA VAL A 53 10.94 -4.46 7.59
C VAL A 53 11.78 -4.39 8.86
N SER A 54 13.06 -4.76 8.75
CA SER A 54 14.03 -4.54 9.83
C SER A 54 14.20 -3.04 10.10
N PRO A 55 14.35 -2.60 11.36
CA PRO A 55 14.59 -1.19 11.69
C PRO A 55 15.75 -0.56 10.91
N LYS A 56 16.78 -1.35 10.58
CA LYS A 56 17.95 -0.89 9.81
C LYS A 56 17.63 -0.53 8.35
N ASN A 57 16.53 -1.06 7.81
CA ASN A 57 16.14 -0.89 6.42
C ASN A 57 15.00 0.14 6.25
N VAL A 58 14.53 0.77 7.34
CA VAL A 58 13.40 1.72 7.31
C VAL A 58 13.66 2.86 6.33
N ASP A 59 14.82 3.51 6.41
CA ASP A 59 15.15 4.66 5.55
C ASP A 59 15.23 4.26 4.07
N LYS A 60 15.76 3.05 3.78
CA LYS A 60 15.80 2.49 2.43
C LYS A 60 14.39 2.29 1.87
N VAL A 61 13.48 1.72 2.67
CA VAL A 61 12.08 1.49 2.26
C VAL A 61 11.33 2.81 2.08
N ILE A 62 11.55 3.80 2.95
CA ILE A 62 11.00 5.16 2.77
C ILE A 62 11.46 5.74 1.43
N GLY A 63 12.75 5.60 1.11
CA GLY A 63 13.31 6.03 -0.17
C GLY A 63 12.64 5.35 -1.35
N TYR A 64 12.43 4.03 -1.28
CA TYR A 64 11.76 3.26 -2.34
C TYR A 64 10.33 3.76 -2.60
N ILE A 65 9.50 3.86 -1.55
CA ILE A 65 8.09 4.28 -1.67
C ILE A 65 7.99 5.69 -2.25
N LYS A 66 8.87 6.62 -1.85
CA LYS A 66 8.87 8.00 -2.36
C LYS A 66 9.22 8.07 -3.85
N ASN A 67 10.09 7.19 -4.32
CA ASN A 67 10.62 7.20 -5.69
C ASN A 67 9.93 6.20 -6.61
N GLN A 68 8.82 5.59 -6.18
CA GLN A 68 8.17 4.51 -6.92
C GLN A 68 7.77 4.88 -8.35
N LYS A 69 7.31 6.12 -8.57
CA LYS A 69 7.03 6.64 -9.92
C LYS A 69 8.25 6.61 -10.84
N GLN A 70 9.43 6.89 -10.29
CA GLN A 70 10.68 6.85 -11.03
C GLN A 70 11.11 5.39 -11.27
N HIS A 71 11.00 4.52 -10.26
CA HIS A 71 11.33 3.09 -10.39
C HIS A 71 10.53 2.40 -11.50
N HIS A 72 9.23 2.67 -11.60
CA HIS A 72 8.39 2.18 -12.70
C HIS A 72 8.73 2.76 -14.07
N ARG A 73 9.35 3.94 -14.12
CA ARG A 73 9.75 4.58 -15.37
C ARG A 73 11.07 4.01 -15.90
N GLU A 74 11.91 3.53 -14.99
CA GLU A 74 13.27 3.06 -15.25
C GLU A 74 13.41 1.53 -15.20
N ASP A 75 12.30 0.80 -15.03
CA ASP A 75 12.27 -0.66 -14.79
C ASP A 75 13.24 -1.11 -13.68
N SER A 76 13.44 -0.27 -12.67
CA SER A 76 14.33 -0.51 -11.52
C SER A 76 13.57 -0.94 -10.25
N THR A 77 12.36 -1.46 -10.44
CA THR A 77 11.50 -1.94 -9.36
C THR A 77 12.10 -3.15 -8.66
N ILE A 78 11.84 -3.26 -7.35
CA ILE A 78 12.20 -4.42 -6.55
C ILE A 78 11.02 -5.38 -6.59
N GLU A 79 11.19 -6.55 -7.20
CA GLU A 79 10.11 -7.52 -7.45
C GLU A 79 9.35 -7.91 -6.18
N GLU A 80 10.05 -8.06 -5.05
CA GLU A 80 9.39 -8.36 -3.77
C GLU A 80 8.51 -7.21 -3.25
N LEU A 81 8.64 -6.01 -3.79
CA LEU A 81 7.90 -4.82 -3.41
C LEU A 81 6.94 -4.35 -4.52
N GLU A 82 6.50 -5.21 -5.43
CA GLU A 82 5.57 -4.86 -6.53
C GLU A 82 4.36 -5.80 -6.68
N LEU A 83 3.88 -6.39 -5.57
CA LEU A 83 2.72 -7.30 -5.52
C LEU A 83 1.35 -6.61 -5.57
#